data_AF-A0A1H8N3E1-F1
#
_entry.id   AF-A0A1H8N3E1-F1
#
_cell.length_a   1.000
_cell.length_b   1.000
_cell.length_c   1.000
_cell.angle_alpha   90.00
_cell.angle_beta   90.00
_cell.angle_gamma   90.00
#
_symmetry.space_group_name_H-M   'P 1'
#
loop_
_entity.id
_entity.type
_entity.pdbx_description
1 polymer ?
#
loop_
_entity_poly.entity_id
_entity_poly.type
_entity_poly.pdbx_seq_one_letter_code
_entity_poly.pdbx_strand_id
1 'polypeptide(L)'
;MPHNLSLAPDAEVNATLALLREGELSGDIVSNQQLLPGLFFSLDPESETTGRFRSEPGRLLDMEFNAATPGRWMALHLALGPADLSGRQVLGVVCRCSSPQTTTFRFCLRSGRDGGFTDSFLRKTVVATTGSGTHLDALVLDGDPVVPAVAPWRELILFFRPETSQILLQDLRVFIV
;
A
#
# COMPACT_ATOMS: atom_id res chain seq x y z
N MET A 1 -12.65 -12.57 -19.96
CA MET A 1 -12.46 -13.38 -18.74
C MET A 1 -11.12 -14.09 -18.82
N PRO A 2 -9.99 -13.47 -18.45
CA PRO A 2 -8.77 -14.25 -18.31
C PRO A 2 -8.87 -15.06 -17.03
N HIS A 3 -9.02 -16.38 -17.19
CA HIS A 3 -8.80 -17.36 -16.13
C HIS A 3 -7.34 -17.29 -15.69
N ASN A 4 -7.10 -16.79 -14.49
CA ASN A 4 -5.88 -17.13 -13.76
C ASN A 4 -6.16 -17.04 -12.27
N LEU A 5 -6.58 -18.16 -11.67
CA LEU A 5 -6.49 -18.35 -10.23
C LEU A 5 -5.00 -18.48 -9.91
N SER A 6 -4.30 -17.34 -9.87
CA SER A 6 -2.97 -17.31 -9.26
C SER A 6 -3.15 -17.72 -7.81
N LEU A 7 -2.52 -18.84 -7.41
CA LEU A 7 -2.46 -19.30 -6.03
C LEU A 7 -1.18 -18.82 -5.33
N ALA A 8 -0.47 -17.87 -5.95
CA ALA A 8 0.73 -17.30 -5.37
C ALA A 8 0.38 -16.50 -4.11
N PRO A 9 1.28 -16.41 -3.10
CA PRO A 9 1.00 -15.67 -1.87
C PRO A 9 0.67 -14.18 -2.07
N ASP A 10 1.03 -13.60 -3.21
CA ASP A 10 0.77 -12.23 -3.62
C ASP A 10 -0.48 -12.06 -4.52
N ALA A 11 -1.23 -13.14 -4.77
CA ALA A 11 -2.33 -13.14 -5.73
C ALA A 11 -3.49 -12.22 -5.31
N GLU A 12 -3.85 -12.21 -4.03
CA GLU A 12 -4.98 -11.41 -3.53
C GLU A 12 -4.70 -9.90 -3.71
N VAL A 13 -3.54 -9.42 -3.27
CA VAL A 13 -3.17 -8.01 -3.40
C VAL A 13 -3.06 -7.60 -4.88
N ASN A 14 -2.48 -8.46 -5.73
CA ASN A 14 -2.37 -8.15 -7.15
C ASN A 14 -3.72 -8.20 -7.88
N ALA A 15 -4.68 -9.01 -7.43
CA ALA A 15 -6.05 -9.00 -7.94
C ALA A 15 -6.77 -7.69 -7.59
N THR A 16 -6.67 -7.23 -6.34
CA THR A 16 -7.22 -5.92 -5.93
C THR A 16 -6.60 -4.77 -6.73
N LEU A 17 -5.29 -4.81 -6.96
CA LEU A 17 -4.59 -3.83 -7.80
C LEU A 17 -5.01 -3.92 -9.28
N ALA A 18 -5.31 -5.10 -9.80
CA ALA A 18 -5.86 -5.25 -11.14
C ALA A 18 -7.25 -4.64 -11.27
N LEU A 19 -8.13 -4.86 -10.27
CA LEU A 19 -9.46 -4.24 -10.23
C LEU A 19 -9.39 -2.71 -10.22
N LEU A 20 -8.46 -2.11 -9.46
CA LEU A 20 -8.23 -0.67 -9.51
C LEU A 20 -7.80 -0.21 -10.90
N ARG A 21 -6.83 -0.91 -11.52
CA ARG A 21 -6.25 -0.53 -12.82
C ARG A 21 -7.27 -0.58 -13.96
N GLU A 22 -8.25 -1.47 -13.86
CA GLU A 22 -9.32 -1.65 -14.85
C GLU A 22 -10.56 -0.81 -14.55
N GLY A 23 -10.76 -0.43 -13.28
CA GLY A 23 -11.94 0.25 -12.80
C GLY A 23 -11.86 1.78 -12.85
N GLU A 24 -13.02 2.39 -12.61
CA GLU A 24 -13.16 3.82 -12.33
C GLU A 24 -13.82 3.98 -10.97
N LEU A 25 -13.17 4.70 -10.06
CA LEU A 25 -13.63 4.93 -8.71
C LEU A 25 -13.17 6.31 -8.27
N SER A 26 -14.01 7.07 -7.59
CA SER A 26 -13.63 8.34 -6.99
C SER A 26 -14.42 8.58 -5.72
N GLY A 27 -13.84 9.32 -4.78
CA GLY A 27 -14.53 9.70 -3.56
C GLY A 27 -13.65 10.52 -2.63
N ASP A 28 -14.21 10.84 -1.47
CA ASP A 28 -13.49 11.46 -0.38
C ASP A 28 -12.65 10.42 0.37
N ILE A 29 -11.51 10.85 0.88
CA ILE A 29 -10.64 10.03 1.73
C ILE A 29 -11.23 10.06 3.15
N VAL A 30 -11.88 8.96 3.52
CA VAL A 30 -12.49 8.76 4.84
C VAL A 30 -11.76 7.63 5.55
N SER A 31 -11.31 7.88 6.78
CA SER A 31 -10.56 6.89 7.57
C SER A 31 -11.38 5.63 7.80
N ASN A 32 -10.78 4.47 7.52
CA ASN A 32 -11.31 3.12 7.60
C ASN A 32 -12.50 2.82 6.66
N GLN A 33 -12.81 3.70 5.70
CA GLN A 33 -13.76 3.39 4.64
C GLN A 33 -13.08 2.57 3.54
N GLN A 34 -13.69 1.44 3.18
CA GLN A 34 -13.20 0.61 2.08
C GLN A 34 -13.48 1.26 0.71
N LEU A 35 -12.43 1.34 -0.10
CA LEU A 35 -12.50 1.70 -1.53
C LEU A 35 -12.87 0.47 -2.36
N LEU A 36 -12.23 -0.65 -2.02
CA LEU A 36 -12.49 -2.01 -2.50
C LEU A 36 -12.30 -2.97 -1.32
N PRO A 37 -12.79 -4.22 -1.40
CA PRO A 37 -12.47 -5.23 -0.39
C PRO A 37 -10.96 -5.31 -0.16
N GLY A 38 -10.52 -5.08 1.08
CA GLY A 38 -9.11 -5.10 1.45
C GLY A 38 -8.29 -3.85 1.08
N LEU A 39 -8.92 -2.78 0.57
CA LEU A 39 -8.26 -1.51 0.24
C LEU A 39 -8.95 -0.35 0.97
N PHE A 40 -8.23 0.33 1.87
CA PHE A 40 -8.80 1.45 2.63
C PHE A 40 -7.72 2.41 3.11
N PHE A 41 -8.12 3.65 3.44
CA PHE A 41 -7.25 4.61 4.09
C PHE A 41 -7.34 4.51 5.61
N SER A 42 -6.21 4.69 6.31
CA SER A 42 -6.17 4.87 7.76
C SER A 42 -5.49 6.18 8.09
N LEU A 43 -6.21 7.07 8.76
CA LEU A 43 -5.75 8.40 9.17
C LEU A 43 -5.73 8.50 10.69
N ASP A 44 -4.81 9.30 11.24
CA ASP A 44 -4.83 9.66 12.65
C ASP A 44 -6.14 10.40 12.98
N PRO A 45 -6.97 9.92 13.91
CA PRO A 45 -8.22 10.59 14.28
C PRO A 45 -8.02 11.98 14.89
N GLU A 46 -6.82 12.28 15.41
CA GLU A 46 -6.46 13.60 15.91
C GLU A 46 -6.03 14.56 14.78
N SER A 47 -5.90 14.06 13.54
CA SER A 47 -5.58 14.89 12.39
C SER A 47 -6.82 15.53 11.77
N GLU A 48 -6.69 16.78 11.34
CA GLU A 48 -7.68 17.46 10.51
C GLU A 48 -7.37 17.22 9.03
N THR A 49 -7.15 15.95 8.68
CA THR A 49 -6.83 15.54 7.31
C THR A 49 -8.11 15.32 6.52
N THR A 50 -8.22 16.02 5.40
CA THR A 50 -9.23 15.78 4.37
C THR A 50 -8.53 15.33 3.09
N GLY A 51 -9.26 14.77 2.15
CA GLY A 51 -8.67 14.41 0.87
C GLY A 51 -9.67 13.82 -0.10
N ARG A 52 -9.21 13.63 -1.33
CA ARG A 52 -9.97 12.98 -2.39
C ARG A 52 -9.08 11.99 -3.10
N PHE A 53 -9.68 10.94 -3.63
CA PHE A 53 -8.98 9.97 -4.45
C PHE A 53 -9.73 9.74 -5.76
N ARG A 54 -8.99 9.32 -6.78
CA ARG A 54 -9.53 8.89 -8.06
C ARG A 54 -8.71 7.76 -8.66
N SER A 55 -9.38 6.73 -9.16
CA SER A 55 -8.83 5.68 -10.00
C SER A 55 -9.46 5.79 -11.38
N GLU A 56 -8.67 5.65 -12.43
CA GLU A 56 -9.10 5.67 -13.83
C GLU A 56 -8.40 4.54 -14.58
N PRO A 57 -8.99 3.98 -15.66
CA PRO A 57 -8.34 2.95 -16.44
C PRO A 57 -6.89 3.32 -16.85
N GLY A 58 -5.94 2.47 -16.50
CA GLY A 58 -4.51 2.68 -16.77
C GLY A 58 -3.75 3.52 -15.72
N ARG A 59 -4.40 3.94 -14.62
CA ARG A 59 -3.79 4.56 -13.44
C ARG A 59 -4.33 3.86 -12.19
N LEU A 60 -3.51 3.65 -11.16
CA LEU A 60 -4.02 3.01 -9.94
C LEU A 60 -4.77 3.95 -9.02
N LEU A 61 -4.14 5.07 -8.64
CA LEU A 61 -4.75 5.99 -7.69
C LEU A 61 -4.08 7.37 -7.76
N ASP A 62 -4.85 8.41 -8.04
CA ASP A 62 -4.51 9.79 -7.76
C ASP A 62 -5.10 10.15 -6.40
N MET A 63 -4.28 10.64 -5.48
CA MET A 63 -4.68 10.99 -4.13
C MET A 63 -4.25 12.43 -3.85
N GLU A 64 -5.20 13.23 -3.38
CA GLU A 64 -4.97 14.59 -2.90
C GLU A 64 -5.31 14.63 -1.41
N PHE A 65 -4.36 15.06 -0.59
CA PHE A 65 -4.51 15.22 0.85
C PHE A 65 -4.35 16.68 1.23
N ASN A 66 -5.18 17.14 2.16
CA ASN A 66 -5.05 18.43 2.82
C ASN A 66 -5.08 18.22 4.33
N ALA A 67 -3.92 18.38 4.98
CA ALA A 67 -3.76 18.20 6.41
C ALA A 67 -3.59 19.58 7.07
N ALA A 68 -4.70 20.15 7.57
CA ALA A 68 -4.66 21.43 8.27
C ALA A 68 -3.85 21.34 9.57
N THR A 69 -4.03 20.22 10.28
CA THR A 69 -3.24 19.82 11.44
C THR A 69 -2.58 18.46 11.15
N PRO A 70 -1.24 18.38 11.09
CA PRO A 70 -0.53 17.13 10.80
C PRO A 70 -0.85 16.03 11.81
N GLY A 71 -1.27 14.87 11.33
CA GLY A 71 -1.43 13.66 12.14
C GLY A 71 -0.13 12.94 12.44
N ARG A 72 -0.19 11.90 13.27
CA ARG A 72 0.91 10.95 13.49
C ARG A 72 1.05 9.95 12.33
N TRP A 73 -0.03 9.64 11.62
CA TRP A 73 0.00 8.76 10.45
C TRP A 73 -1.08 9.12 9.41
N MET A 74 -0.76 8.77 8.18
CA MET A 74 -1.66 8.75 7.03
C MET A 74 -1.24 7.58 6.14
N ALA A 75 -2.14 6.64 5.90
CA ALA A 75 -1.79 5.37 5.28
C ALA A 75 -2.84 4.84 4.31
N LEU A 76 -2.39 4.14 3.27
CA LEU A 76 -3.22 3.28 2.42
C LEU A 76 -2.89 1.82 2.73
N HIS A 77 -3.91 1.05 3.09
CA HIS A 77 -3.80 -0.37 3.43
C HIS A 77 -4.26 -1.21 2.26
N LEU A 78 -3.49 -2.26 1.94
CA LEU A 78 -3.85 -3.32 1.00
C LEU A 78 -3.75 -4.68 1.68
N ALA A 79 -4.84 -5.43 1.74
CA ALA A 79 -4.85 -6.79 2.25
C ALA A 79 -4.04 -7.73 1.35
N LEU A 80 -3.20 -8.56 1.97
CA LEU A 80 -2.51 -9.68 1.33
C LEU A 80 -3.18 -11.02 1.64
N GLY A 81 -4.22 -11.01 2.49
CA GLY A 81 -4.81 -12.22 3.04
C GLY A 81 -3.86 -12.99 3.97
N PRO A 82 -4.15 -14.26 4.25
CA PRO A 82 -3.31 -15.13 5.08
C PRO A 82 -2.12 -15.68 4.28
N ALA A 83 -1.35 -14.81 3.62
CA ALA A 83 -0.21 -15.20 2.80
C ALA A 83 0.86 -15.93 3.64
N ASP A 84 1.08 -17.21 3.34
CA ASP A 84 2.14 -18.02 3.95
C ASP A 84 3.49 -17.68 3.32
N LEU A 85 4.40 -17.17 4.16
CA LEU A 85 5.75 -16.76 3.79
C LEU A 85 6.79 -17.83 4.12
N SER A 86 6.37 -19.02 4.58
CA SER A 86 7.26 -20.13 4.86
C SER A 86 8.05 -20.54 3.61
N GLY A 87 9.39 -20.59 3.75
CA GLY A 87 10.29 -20.95 2.65
C GLY A 87 10.43 -19.87 1.56
N ARG A 88 9.83 -18.70 1.74
CA ARG A 88 9.99 -17.54 0.86
C ARG A 88 11.23 -16.76 1.26
N GLN A 89 11.95 -16.24 0.28
CA GLN A 89 13.16 -15.46 0.50
C GLN A 89 12.86 -13.97 0.56
N VAL A 90 11.92 -13.50 -0.27
CA VAL A 90 11.69 -12.06 -0.45
C VAL A 90 10.21 -11.75 -0.68
N LEU A 91 9.74 -10.68 -0.03
CA LEU A 91 8.55 -9.93 -0.45
C LEU A 91 9.01 -8.61 -1.05
N GLY A 92 8.66 -8.34 -2.30
CA GLY A 92 9.06 -7.13 -3.00
C GLY A 92 7.90 -6.35 -3.57
N VAL A 93 8.18 -5.07 -3.84
CA VAL A 93 7.24 -4.13 -4.45
C VAL A 93 7.91 -3.42 -5.62
N VAL A 94 7.17 -3.28 -6.72
CA VAL A 94 7.48 -2.34 -7.80
C VAL A 94 6.41 -1.28 -7.80
N CYS A 95 6.79 -0.03 -7.54
CA CYS A 95 5.86 1.09 -7.51
C CYS A 95 6.30 2.14 -8.54
N ARG A 96 5.38 2.54 -9.42
CA ARG A 96 5.56 3.68 -10.31
C ARG A 96 4.69 4.82 -9.81
N CYS A 97 5.31 5.95 -9.49
CA CYS A 97 4.59 7.08 -8.91
C CYS A 97 5.18 8.43 -9.32
N SER A 98 4.39 9.48 -9.14
CA SER A 98 4.79 10.88 -9.27
C SER A 98 4.02 11.76 -8.29
N SER A 99 4.50 12.99 -8.08
CA SER A 99 3.83 14.01 -7.29
C SER A 99 4.20 15.40 -7.84
N PRO A 100 3.27 16.38 -7.88
CA PRO A 100 3.61 17.75 -8.28
C PRO A 100 4.63 18.42 -7.34
N GLN A 101 4.79 17.92 -6.12
CA GLN A 101 5.74 18.40 -5.12
C GLN A 101 6.62 17.23 -4.68
N THR A 102 7.84 17.48 -4.24
CA THR A 102 8.66 16.37 -3.72
C THR A 102 8.07 15.90 -2.40
N THR A 103 7.61 14.66 -2.35
CA THR A 103 7.12 14.02 -1.12
C THR A 103 7.66 12.59 -1.01
N THR A 104 7.46 11.98 0.15
CA THR A 104 7.98 10.66 0.46
C THR A 104 6.92 9.77 1.10
N PHE A 105 7.08 8.47 0.92
CA PHE A 105 6.30 7.48 1.65
C PHE A 105 7.10 6.19 1.82
N ARG A 106 6.65 5.32 2.71
CA ARG A 106 7.32 4.05 3.02
C ARG A 106 6.35 2.89 2.92
N PHE A 107 6.85 1.76 2.44
CA PHE A 107 6.11 0.50 2.48
C PHE A 107 6.36 -0.21 3.81
N CYS A 108 5.33 -0.85 4.34
CA CYS A 108 5.38 -1.70 5.52
C CYS A 108 4.60 -2.98 5.25
N LEU A 109 5.19 -4.13 5.59
CA LEU A 109 4.44 -5.36 5.77
C LEU A 109 3.94 -5.40 7.21
N ARG A 110 2.62 -5.33 7.39
CA ARG A 110 1.98 -5.58 8.67
C ARG A 110 1.50 -7.02 8.75
N SER A 111 1.82 -7.68 9.84
CA SER A 111 1.46 -9.07 10.09
C SER A 111 0.69 -9.19 11.40
N GLY A 112 -0.52 -9.75 11.33
CA GLY A 112 -1.33 -10.03 12.52
C GLY A 112 -0.65 -11.03 13.46
N ARG A 113 -0.90 -10.88 14.76
CA ARG A 113 -0.53 -11.84 15.81
C ARG A 113 -1.65 -11.93 16.83
N ASP A 114 -1.55 -12.88 17.75
CA ASP A 114 -2.46 -12.89 18.90
C ASP A 114 -2.32 -11.59 19.70
N GLY A 115 -3.44 -10.89 19.90
CA GLY A 115 -3.50 -9.61 20.60
C GLY A 115 -2.85 -8.40 19.90
N GLY A 116 -2.51 -8.45 18.60
CA GLY A 116 -2.01 -7.26 17.89
C GLY A 116 -1.40 -7.51 16.52
N PHE A 117 -0.36 -6.75 16.18
CA PHE A 117 0.37 -6.89 14.92
C PHE A 117 1.87 -6.59 15.09
N THR A 118 2.64 -6.89 14.04
CA THR A 118 4.04 -6.51 13.88
C THR A 118 4.21 -5.78 12.55
N ASP A 119 4.96 -4.67 12.58
CA ASP A 119 5.27 -3.85 11.41
C ASP A 119 6.70 -4.09 10.97
N SER A 120 6.88 -4.50 9.71
CA SER A 120 8.19 -4.71 9.09
C SER A 120 8.32 -3.77 7.89
N PHE A 121 9.00 -2.65 8.10
CA PHE A 121 9.19 -1.65 7.05
C PHE A 121 10.20 -2.12 6.02
N LEU A 122 9.88 -1.86 4.76
CA LEU A 122 10.87 -1.92 3.69
C LEU A 122 11.94 -0.83 3.92
N ARG A 123 13.17 -1.12 3.49
CA ARG A 123 14.35 -0.35 3.90
C ARG A 123 14.43 1.02 3.23
N LYS A 124 14.01 1.11 1.97
CA LYS A 124 14.09 2.33 1.18
C LYS A 124 12.84 3.17 1.39
N THR A 125 13.04 4.48 1.30
CA THR A 125 11.95 5.45 1.23
C THR A 125 11.64 5.73 -0.23
N VAL A 126 10.36 5.76 -0.59
CA VAL A 126 9.94 6.21 -1.92
C VAL A 126 10.02 7.72 -1.97
N VAL A 127 10.60 8.26 -3.04
CA VAL A 127 10.63 9.71 -3.31
C VAL A 127 9.81 9.95 -4.57
N ALA A 128 8.64 10.57 -4.41
CA ALA A 128 7.79 10.97 -5.52
C ALA A 128 8.11 12.42 -5.89
N THR A 129 8.35 12.67 -7.17
CA THR A 129 8.66 14.00 -7.73
C THR A 129 7.80 14.26 -8.95
N THR A 130 7.96 15.42 -9.59
CA THR A 130 7.17 15.82 -10.78
C THR A 130 7.34 14.85 -11.94
N GLY A 131 8.48 14.16 -12.03
CA GLY A 131 8.72 13.08 -12.98
C GLY A 131 8.19 11.74 -12.49
N SER A 132 7.61 10.97 -13.40
CA SER A 132 7.27 9.55 -13.16
C SER A 132 8.54 8.76 -12.83
N GLY A 133 8.61 8.22 -11.61
CA GLY A 133 9.72 7.41 -11.13
C GLY A 133 9.29 5.98 -10.83
N THR A 134 10.20 5.03 -11.02
CA THR A 134 10.01 3.63 -10.60
C THR A 134 10.84 3.33 -9.37
N HIS A 135 10.16 2.89 -8.33
CA HIS A 135 10.74 2.41 -7.08
C HIS A 135 10.67 0.89 -7.03
N LEU A 136 11.80 0.26 -6.71
CA LEU A 136 11.90 -1.17 -6.43
C LEU A 136 12.54 -1.35 -5.05
N ASP A 137 11.81 -2.03 -4.18
CA ASP A 137 12.32 -2.42 -2.86
C ASP A 137 11.79 -3.77 -2.42
N ALA A 138 12.46 -4.36 -1.45
CA ALA A 138 12.23 -5.71 -1.01
C ALA A 138 12.56 -5.89 0.47
N LEU A 139 11.73 -6.70 1.13
CA LEU A 139 11.96 -7.23 2.47
C LEU A 139 12.54 -8.64 2.32
N VAL A 140 13.71 -8.86 2.91
CA VAL A 140 14.29 -10.21 3.03
C VAL A 140 13.52 -10.92 4.15
N LEU A 141 12.92 -12.06 3.82
CA LEU A 141 12.08 -12.84 4.73
C LEU A 141 12.87 -13.93 5.45
N ASP A 142 13.87 -14.49 4.77
CA ASP A 142 14.69 -15.56 5.33
C ASP A 142 15.48 -15.06 6.55
N GLY A 143 15.25 -15.71 7.70
CA GLY A 143 15.90 -15.38 8.96
C GLY A 143 15.50 -14.04 9.59
N ASP A 144 14.47 -13.33 9.08
CA ASP A 144 13.99 -12.10 9.73
C ASP A 144 13.17 -12.48 10.98
N PRO A 145 13.62 -12.15 12.21
CA PRO A 145 12.92 -12.53 13.43
C PRO A 145 11.66 -11.71 13.70
N VAL A 146 11.45 -10.61 12.97
CA VAL A 146 10.30 -9.72 13.11
C VAL A 146 9.16 -10.14 12.18
N VAL A 147 9.48 -10.68 11.00
CA VAL A 147 8.49 -11.15 10.04
C VAL A 147 8.12 -12.60 10.37
N PRO A 148 6.94 -12.89 10.93
CA PRO A 148 6.53 -14.28 11.14
C PRO A 148 6.37 -14.97 9.80
N ALA A 149 6.70 -16.26 9.69
CA ALA A 149 6.47 -17.04 8.46
C ALA A 149 4.96 -17.17 8.15
N VAL A 150 4.15 -17.41 9.18
CA VAL A 150 2.68 -17.53 9.10
C VAL A 150 2.02 -16.45 9.96
N ALA A 151 0.97 -15.84 9.45
CA ALA A 151 0.14 -14.88 10.18
C ALA A 151 -1.34 -15.08 9.81
N PRO A 152 -2.29 -14.82 10.72
CA PRO A 152 -3.73 -14.93 10.43
C PRO A 152 -4.19 -13.97 9.32
N TRP A 153 -3.49 -12.84 9.16
CA TRP A 153 -3.72 -11.87 8.10
C TRP A 153 -2.44 -11.03 7.90
N ARG A 154 -2.31 -10.46 6.71
CA ARG A 154 -1.24 -9.52 6.34
C ARG A 154 -1.78 -8.35 5.55
N GLU A 155 -1.10 -7.22 5.67
CA GLU A 155 -1.35 -6.02 4.88
C GLU A 155 -0.03 -5.43 4.38
N LEU A 156 -0.06 -4.91 3.15
CA LEU A 156 0.94 -3.99 2.65
C LEU A 156 0.39 -2.59 2.88
N ILE A 157 1.15 -1.79 3.62
CA ILE A 157 0.75 -0.44 4.00
C ILE A 157 1.70 0.55 3.35
N LEU A 158 1.14 1.57 2.70
CA LEU A 158 1.87 2.74 2.24
C LEU A 158 1.66 3.85 3.28
N PHE A 159 2.72 4.18 4.02
CA PHE A 159 2.72 5.28 4.98
C PHE A 159 3.19 6.57 4.32
N PHE A 160 2.26 7.50 4.14
CA PHE A 160 2.51 8.83 3.59
C PHE A 160 2.93 9.81 4.69
N ARG A 161 3.57 10.89 4.27
CA ARG A 161 3.80 12.04 5.16
C ARG A 161 2.44 12.68 5.49
N PRO A 162 2.11 12.94 6.76
CA PRO A 162 0.83 13.52 7.17
C PRO A 162 0.83 15.04 6.92
N GLU A 163 1.02 15.42 5.65
CA GLU A 163 1.13 16.79 5.16
C GLU A 163 0.28 16.97 3.90
N THR A 164 -0.10 18.21 3.60
CA THR A 164 -0.80 18.52 2.35
C THR A 164 0.08 18.12 1.17
N SER A 165 -0.43 17.19 0.36
CA SER A 165 0.33 16.58 -0.72
C SER A 165 -0.61 15.98 -1.76
N GLN A 166 -0.09 15.78 -2.97
CA GLN A 166 -0.78 15.00 -3.99
C GLN A 166 0.15 13.89 -4.46
N ILE A 167 -0.33 12.66 -4.58
CA ILE A 167 0.47 11.52 -5.02
C ILE A 167 -0.33 10.76 -6.07
N LEU A 168 0.28 10.58 -7.24
CA LEU A 168 -0.21 9.71 -8.28
C LEU A 168 0.54 8.38 -8.22
N LEU A 169 -0.14 7.33 -7.75
CA LEU A 169 0.26 5.94 -7.92
C LEU A 169 -0.16 5.48 -9.33
N GLN A 170 0.81 5.35 -10.21
CA GLN A 170 0.59 4.96 -11.61
C GLN A 170 0.53 3.44 -11.76
N ASP A 171 1.44 2.73 -11.08
CA ASP A 171 1.43 1.27 -10.99
C ASP A 171 2.00 0.82 -9.63
N LEU A 172 1.54 -0.33 -9.18
CA LEU A 172 2.01 -1.03 -7.98
C LEU A 172 1.87 -2.50 -8.28
N ARG A 173 2.92 -3.25 -8.00
CA ARG A 173 2.95 -4.71 -8.09
C ARG A 173 3.65 -5.24 -6.86
N VAL A 174 3.10 -6.32 -6.33
CA VAL A 174 3.72 -7.07 -5.23
C VAL A 174 4.22 -8.38 -5.81
N PHE A 175 5.34 -8.90 -5.32
CA PHE A 175 5.82 -10.22 -5.67
C PHE A 175 6.40 -10.91 -4.44
N ILE A 176 6.18 -12.22 -4.33
CA ILE A 176 6.73 -13.04 -3.26
C ILE A 176 7.45 -14.23 -3.91
N VAL A 177 8.74 -14.37 -3.60
CA VAL A 177 9.63 -15.40 -4.18
C VAL A 177 10.07 -16.34 -3.08
#